data_AF-A0A9X5GUX1-F1
#
_entry.id   AF-A0A9X5GUX1-F1
#
_cell.length_a   1.000
_cell.length_b   1.000
_cell.length_c   1.000
_cell.angle_alpha   90.00
_cell.angle_beta   90.00
_cell.angle_gamma   90.00
#
_symmetry.space_group_name_H-M   'P 1'
#
loop_
_entity.id
_entity.type
_entity.pdbx_description
1 polymer ?
#
loop_
_entity_poly.entity_id
_entity_poly.type
_entity_poly.pdbx_seq_one_letter_code
_entity_poly.pdbx_strand_id
1 'polypeptide(L)'
;MEVKNVLEQLYNGEIFPAEQYAPKGKEYRKIYQGNYNHYDDFIELFAKLNPPLDKQFIEIMDEQLDVIPYEFSEMFIDGFKLRQK
;
A
#
# COMPACT_ATOMS: atom_id res chain seq x y z
N MET A 1 10.58 16.41 24.21
CA MET A 1 10.22 15.61 23.02
C MET A 1 9.83 16.59 21.94
N GLU A 2 10.64 16.74 20.90
CA GLU A 2 10.27 17.61 19.77
C GLU A 2 9.03 17.03 19.08
N VAL A 3 8.04 17.87 18.83
CA VAL A 3 6.85 17.49 18.07
C VAL A 3 7.24 17.54 16.59
N LYS A 4 7.36 16.38 15.94
CA LYS A 4 7.61 16.31 14.50
C LYS A 4 6.54 17.08 13.75
N ASN A 5 6.93 17.86 12.74
CA ASN A 5 5.94 18.63 11.98
C ASN A 5 5.12 17.68 11.07
N VAL A 6 3.93 18.13 10.63
CA VAL A 6 3.02 17.31 9.80
C VAL A 6 3.65 16.83 8.49
N LEU A 7 4.51 17.63 7.85
CA LEU A 7 5.21 17.22 6.62
C LEU A 7 6.21 16.10 6.87
N GLU A 8 6.92 16.15 8.00
CA GLU A 8 7.87 15.11 8.41
C GLU A 8 7.14 13.80 8.77
N GLN A 9 6.01 13.90 9.47
CA GLN A 9 5.15 12.73 9.73
C GLN A 9 4.61 12.12 8.43
N LEU A 10 4.23 12.94 7.46
CA LEU A 10 3.77 12.47 6.15
C LEU A 10 4.90 11.78 5.37
N TYR A 11 6.07 12.38 5.33
CA TYR A 11 7.23 11.83 4.62
C TYR A 11 7.70 10.49 5.21
N ASN A 12 7.69 10.38 6.53
CA ASN A 12 8.07 9.15 7.23
C ASN A 12 6.95 8.09 7.24
N GLY A 13 5.80 8.34 6.60
CA GLY A 13 4.67 7.42 6.58
C GLY A 13 3.92 7.27 7.91
N GLU A 14 4.18 8.13 8.89
CA GLU A 14 3.51 8.13 10.20
C GLU A 14 2.04 8.57 10.09
N ILE A 15 1.70 9.36 9.06
CA ILE A 15 0.32 9.73 8.72
C ILE A 15 0.05 9.41 7.24
N PHE A 16 -1.12 8.81 6.96
CA PHE A 16 -1.54 8.43 5.61
C PHE A 16 -2.92 9.03 5.29
N PRO A 17 -3.01 10.31 4.84
CA PRO A 17 -4.28 11.00 4.62
C PRO A 17 -5.25 10.28 3.67
N ALA A 18 -4.71 9.50 2.72
CA ALA A 18 -5.49 8.69 1.79
C ALA A 18 -6.39 7.65 2.49
N GLU A 19 -6.04 7.20 3.70
CA GLU A 19 -6.87 6.26 4.48
C GLU A 19 -8.26 6.83 4.79
N GLN A 20 -8.39 8.16 4.89
CA GLN A 20 -9.68 8.81 5.13
C GLN A 20 -10.65 8.67 3.95
N TYR A 21 -10.11 8.44 2.75
CA TYR A 21 -10.83 8.20 1.51
C TYR A 21 -11.00 6.72 1.20
N ALA A 22 -10.35 5.82 1.96
CA ALA A 22 -10.55 4.39 1.81
C ALA A 22 -12.05 4.06 1.97
N PRO A 23 -12.66 3.32 1.04
CA PRO A 23 -14.08 2.99 1.14
C PRO A 23 -14.36 2.23 2.44
N LYS A 24 -15.14 2.84 3.35
CA LYS A 24 -15.48 2.25 4.66
C LYS A 24 -16.50 1.11 4.57
N GLY A 25 -16.91 0.74 3.37
CA GLY A 25 -17.90 -0.30 3.12
C GLY A 25 -17.39 -1.69 3.51
N LYS A 26 -18.28 -2.51 4.06
CA LYS A 26 -17.97 -3.92 4.38
C LYS A 26 -17.50 -4.71 3.15
N GLU A 27 -18.04 -4.39 1.98
CA GLU A 27 -17.66 -5.04 0.71
C GLU A 27 -16.22 -4.72 0.30
N TYR A 28 -15.78 -3.45 0.44
CA TYR A 28 -14.39 -3.09 0.19
C TYR A 28 -13.44 -3.86 1.12
N ARG A 29 -13.75 -3.94 2.42
CA ARG A 29 -12.93 -4.70 3.38
C ARG A 29 -12.86 -6.19 3.05
N LYS A 30 -13.97 -6.80 2.62
CA LYS A 30 -14.00 -8.20 2.19
C LYS A 30 -13.14 -8.43 0.96
N ILE A 31 -13.24 -7.56 -0.05
CA ILE A 31 -12.42 -7.64 -1.26
C ILE A 31 -10.94 -7.49 -0.88
N TYR A 32 -10.63 -6.50 -0.06
CA TYR A 32 -9.26 -6.24 0.40
C TYR A 32 -8.68 -7.45 1.12
N GLN A 33 -9.38 -8.00 2.13
CA GLN A 33 -8.94 -9.21 2.83
C GLN A 33 -8.87 -10.44 1.90
N GLY A 34 -9.81 -10.60 0.98
CA GLY A 34 -9.80 -11.69 0.01
C GLY A 34 -8.55 -11.67 -0.86
N ASN A 35 -8.11 -10.49 -1.29
CA ASN A 35 -6.88 -10.33 -2.07
C ASN A 35 -5.63 -10.76 -1.28
N TYR A 36 -5.53 -10.43 0.02
CA TYR A 36 -4.40 -10.90 0.84
C TYR A 36 -4.36 -12.42 0.97
N ASN A 37 -5.52 -13.04 1.20
CA ASN A 37 -5.60 -14.50 1.28
C ASN A 37 -5.13 -15.15 -0.03
N HIS A 38 -5.41 -14.54 -1.19
CA HIS A 38 -4.91 -15.05 -2.46
C HIS A 38 -3.39 -14.99 -2.56
N TYR A 39 -2.74 -13.93 -2.07
CA TYR A 39 -1.27 -13.87 -2.06
C TYR A 39 -0.68 -14.97 -1.16
N ASP A 40 -1.27 -15.19 0.02
CA ASP A 40 -0.84 -16.24 0.94
C ASP A 40 -0.97 -17.64 0.31
N ASP A 41 -2.10 -17.93 -0.34
CA ASP A 41 -2.33 -19.18 -1.06
C ASP A 41 -1.26 -19.42 -2.14
N PHE A 42 -0.90 -18.37 -2.90
CA PHE A 42 0.12 -18.46 -3.94
C PHE A 42 1.54 -18.65 -3.36
N ILE A 43 1.86 -17.99 -2.26
CA ILE A 43 3.12 -18.20 -1.53
C ILE A 43 3.23 -19.67 -1.12
N GLU A 44 2.18 -20.25 -0.53
CA GLU A 44 2.18 -21.67 -0.14
C GLU A 44 2.33 -22.62 -1.34
N LEU A 45 1.71 -22.32 -2.47
CA LEU A 45 1.83 -23.12 -3.70
C LEU A 45 3.26 -23.04 -4.28
N PHE A 46 3.85 -21.85 -4.33
CA PHE A 46 5.19 -21.65 -4.86
C PHE A 46 6.29 -22.21 -3.97
N ALA A 47 6.08 -22.26 -2.65
CA ALA A 47 6.99 -22.92 -1.71
C ALA A 47 7.08 -24.44 -1.95
N LYS A 48 6.06 -25.05 -2.58
CA LYS A 48 6.01 -26.49 -2.88
C LYS A 48 6.67 -26.86 -4.23
N LEU A 49 7.07 -25.88 -5.04
CA LEU A 49 7.76 -26.11 -6.32
C LEU A 49 9.23 -26.52 -6.10
N ASN A 50 9.85 -27.08 -7.14
CA ASN A 50 11.28 -27.39 -7.15
C ASN A 50 11.96 -26.83 -8.42
N PRO A 51 12.72 -25.72 -8.32
CA PRO A 51 13.04 -24.98 -7.09
C PRO A 51 11.83 -24.20 -6.55
N PRO A 52 11.82 -23.88 -5.23
CA PRO A 52 10.77 -23.04 -4.65
C PRO A 52 10.87 -21.60 -5.17
N LEU A 53 9.73 -20.98 -5.43
CA LEU A 53 9.63 -19.63 -6.04
C LEU A 53 8.93 -18.61 -5.14
N ASP A 54 8.53 -19.01 -3.93
CA ASP A 54 7.81 -18.17 -2.96
C ASP A 54 8.54 -16.86 -2.66
N LYS A 55 9.86 -16.93 -2.46
CA LYS A 55 10.69 -15.75 -2.19
C LYS A 55 10.75 -14.78 -3.36
N GLN A 56 10.92 -15.30 -4.58
CA GLN A 56 10.92 -14.46 -5.78
C GLN A 56 9.56 -13.79 -5.98
N PHE A 57 8.47 -14.50 -5.67
CA PHE A 57 7.14 -13.92 -5.74
C PHE A 57 6.93 -12.82 -4.70
N ILE A 58 7.42 -12.99 -3.47
CA ILE A 58 7.40 -11.95 -2.43
C ILE A 58 8.19 -10.72 -2.90
N GLU A 59 9.41 -10.89 -3.42
CA GLU A 59 10.22 -9.78 -3.93
C GLU A 59 9.50 -9.01 -5.04
N ILE A 60 8.87 -9.69 -6.00
CA ILE A 60 8.08 -9.04 -7.06
C ILE A 60 6.90 -8.26 -6.47
N MET A 61 6.21 -8.82 -5.48
CA MET A 61 5.08 -8.14 -4.83
C MET A 61 5.55 -6.90 -4.06
N ASP A 62 6.66 -6.99 -3.32
CA ASP A 62 7.25 -5.85 -2.62
C ASP A 62 7.64 -4.74 -3.61
N GLU A 63 8.31 -5.07 -4.73
CA GLU A 63 8.64 -4.11 -5.78
C GLU A 63 7.41 -3.42 -6.39
N GLN A 64 6.31 -4.17 -6.60
CA GLN A 64 5.05 -3.61 -7.10
C GLN A 64 4.33 -2.74 -6.05
N LEU A 65 4.45 -3.05 -4.76
CA LEU A 65 3.82 -2.27 -3.70
C LEU A 65 4.63 -1.02 -3.36
N ASP A 66 5.96 -1.05 -3.52
CA ASP A 66 6.85 0.09 -3.28
C ASP A 66 6.61 1.26 -4.23
N VAL A 67 5.96 1.05 -5.39
CA VAL A 67 5.61 2.14 -6.32
C VAL A 67 4.33 2.88 -5.93
N ILE A 68 3.45 2.25 -5.14
CA ILE A 68 2.14 2.80 -4.76
C ILE A 68 2.25 4.13 -3.98
N PRO A 69 3.19 4.31 -3.02
CA PRO A 69 3.39 5.59 -2.35
C PRO A 69 3.70 6.74 -3.31
N TYR A 70 4.44 6.50 -4.39
CA TYR A 70 4.75 7.55 -5.37
C TYR A 70 3.50 8.01 -6.11
N GLU A 71 2.67 7.07 -6.58
CA GLU A 71 1.39 7.39 -7.25
C GLU A 71 0.45 8.18 -6.34
N PHE A 72 0.32 7.76 -5.07
CA PHE A 72 -0.48 8.49 -4.09
C PHE A 72 0.09 9.86 -3.77
N SER A 73 1.41 10.00 -3.72
CA SER A 73 2.06 11.29 -3.46
C SER A 73 1.78 12.29 -4.59
N GLU A 74 1.85 11.86 -5.85
CA GLU A 74 1.53 12.70 -7.01
C GLU A 74 0.05 13.10 -7.03
N MET A 75 -0.87 12.13 -6.81
CA MET A 75 -2.31 12.41 -6.69
C MET A 75 -2.62 13.41 -5.58
N PHE A 76 -1.94 13.29 -4.43
CA PHE A 76 -2.11 14.20 -3.30
C PHE A 76 -1.59 15.61 -3.62
N ILE A 77 -0.39 15.72 -4.21
CA ILE A 77 0.21 17.00 -4.63
C ILE A 77 -0.72 17.71 -5.62
N ASP A 78 -1.25 17.01 -6.61
CA ASP A 78 -2.16 17.58 -7.60
C ASP A 78 -3.51 18.00 -6.99
N GLY A 79 -4.04 17.20 -6.06
CA GLY A 79 -5.24 17.57 -5.30
C GLY A 79 -5.06 18.84 -4.46
N PHE A 80 -3.86 19.09 -3.94
CA PHE A 80 -3.53 20.32 -3.21
C PHE A 80 -3.51 21.56 -4.12
N LYS A 81 -2.97 21.44 -5.35
CA LYS A 81 -2.95 22.54 -6.33
C LYS A 81 -4.36 23.01 -6.73
N LEU A 82 -5.33 22.09 -6.77
CA LEU A 82 -6.71 22.39 -7.17
C LEU A 82 -7.51 23.24 -6.16
N ARG A 83 -7.03 23.40 -4.91
CA ARG A 83 -7.66 24.28 -3.91
C ARG A 83 -7.07 25.70 -3.86
N GLN A 84 -6.08 26.02 -4.69
CA GLN A 84 -5.64 27.41 -4.90
C GLN A 84 -6.47 28.08 -6.00
N LYS A 85 -7.75 28.33 -5.72
CA LYS A 85 -8.57 29.33 -6.43
C LYS A 85 -9.51 30.00 -5.45
#